data_AF-A0A945RXS4-F1
#
_entry.id   AF-A0A945RXS4-F1
#
_cell.length_a   1.000
_cell.length_b   1.000
_cell.length_c   1.000
_cell.angle_alpha   90.00
_cell.angle_beta   90.00
_cell.angle_gamma   90.00
#
_symmetry.space_group_name_H-M   'P 1'
#
loop_
_entity.id
_entity.type
_entity.pdbx_description
1 polymer ?
#
loop_
_entity_poly.entity_id
_entity_poly.type
_entity_poly.pdbx_seq_one_letter_code
_entity_poly.pdbx_strand_id
1 'polypeptide(L)'
;MSDERFGKYGLPLKVEYCNCCTISNQRPSSAVEFQQKSSDKKEFVSFEDGICDACKFLEFKRTIDWGSREEELVELCDRYRRDDGRHDVVVPGSGGRDSVMAAHLLKYKYGMHPILITWPPILPTNIGRRNYDAWVKIASCYAFQQNKELHSTLTRLAFERLGHPFQPFILGQKNLAPKLSILLGIPLVIYGEHEAEYGNNRHEAMSPIRDRKYYSTEVAHRKLVLGGTAVDELMDEYGFTMADLQAYLPPRPDALDQVGTTVHYLGYYVKWHPQEVYYYAVENTDFLPNDHRTEGCYGKYFSIDDKIDWLHYYTYHIKFGMGRATHTAAQEIRNGDIRRDEGVALIKRFDGEYPEQYLDDCCQYMGITREHFDEVIEGYRTPHLWRKDGSGNWVLKHPIWESAPGKGGPANA
;
A
#
# COMPACT_ATOMS: atom_id res chain seq x y z
N MET A 1 9.91 15.97 -29.62
CA MET A 1 10.95 16.49 -28.70
C MET A 1 10.86 15.65 -27.44
N SER A 2 11.87 14.81 -27.18
CA SER A 2 11.98 14.12 -25.89
C SER A 2 12.04 15.19 -24.82
N ASP A 3 11.08 15.17 -23.89
CA ASP A 3 11.02 16.14 -22.81
C ASP A 3 12.25 15.91 -21.92
N GLU A 4 13.31 16.72 -22.07
CA GLU A 4 14.60 16.64 -21.35
C GLU A 4 14.44 16.74 -19.82
N ARG A 5 13.21 16.87 -19.32
CA ARG A 5 12.85 16.96 -17.90
C ARG A 5 12.63 15.61 -17.23
N PHE A 6 12.38 14.53 -17.97
CA PHE A 6 11.98 13.24 -17.42
C PHE A 6 12.91 12.09 -17.83
N GLY A 7 13.27 11.25 -16.87
CA GLY A 7 14.04 10.02 -17.05
C GLY A 7 13.16 8.78 -17.21
N LYS A 8 13.74 7.62 -16.89
CA LYS A 8 13.04 6.32 -16.93
C LYS A 8 11.80 6.34 -16.05
N TYR A 9 10.74 5.63 -16.47
CA TYR A 9 9.42 5.58 -15.83
C TYR A 9 8.68 6.93 -15.77
N GLY A 10 9.16 7.97 -16.47
CA GLY A 10 8.58 9.31 -16.41
C GLY A 10 8.97 10.11 -15.16
N LEU A 11 9.99 9.67 -14.43
CA LEU A 11 10.46 10.33 -13.21
C LEU A 11 11.19 11.65 -13.52
N PRO A 12 11.03 12.72 -12.71
CA PRO A 12 11.79 13.96 -12.89
C PRO A 12 13.30 13.71 -12.80
N LEU A 13 14.10 14.26 -13.73
CA LEU A 13 15.57 14.14 -13.67
C LEU A 13 16.16 14.90 -12.48
N LYS A 14 15.54 16.02 -12.10
CA LYS A 14 15.92 16.79 -10.91
C LYS A 14 15.25 16.17 -9.67
N VAL A 15 16.07 15.61 -8.79
CA VAL A 15 15.61 15.06 -7.51
C VAL A 15 15.42 16.21 -6.52
N GLU A 16 14.23 16.28 -5.94
CA GLU A 16 13.89 17.27 -4.91
C GLU A 16 13.26 16.55 -3.71
N TYR A 17 13.52 17.05 -2.51
CA TYR A 17 13.00 16.53 -1.25
C TYR A 17 12.05 17.52 -0.61
N CYS A 18 11.01 17.00 0.05
CA CYS A 18 10.07 17.83 0.79
C CYS A 18 10.81 18.59 1.91
N ASN A 19 10.47 19.87 2.08
CA ASN A 19 11.02 20.70 3.14
C ASN A 19 10.53 20.26 4.54
N CYS A 20 9.34 19.67 4.63
CA CYS A 20 8.73 19.27 5.91
C CYS A 20 9.03 17.81 6.31
N CYS A 21 9.16 16.89 5.34
CA CYS A 21 9.45 15.47 5.61
C CYS A 21 10.63 14.96 4.79
N THR A 22 10.71 13.65 4.52
CA THR A 22 11.79 13.00 3.79
C THR A 22 11.39 12.44 2.41
N ILE A 23 10.14 12.61 1.99
CA ILE A 23 9.67 12.19 0.66
C ILE A 23 10.37 12.99 -0.44
N SER A 24 10.78 12.31 -1.51
CA SER A 24 11.24 12.95 -2.74
C SER A 24 10.14 13.00 -3.81
N ASN A 25 10.32 13.89 -4.79
CA ASN A 25 9.50 13.97 -6.00
C ASN A 25 9.60 12.73 -6.91
N GLN A 26 10.41 11.72 -6.54
CA GLN A 26 10.50 10.44 -7.24
C GLN A 26 9.43 9.43 -6.77
N ARG A 27 8.64 9.74 -5.72
CA ARG A 27 7.65 8.82 -5.15
C ARG A 27 6.48 8.67 -6.13
N PRO A 28 6.23 7.49 -6.73
CA PRO A 28 5.06 7.27 -7.55
C PRO A 28 3.75 7.41 -6.75
N SER A 29 2.73 7.96 -7.40
CA SER A 29 1.34 7.93 -6.94
C SER A 29 0.67 6.60 -7.30
N SER A 30 -0.44 6.31 -6.63
CA SER A 30 -1.26 5.14 -6.85
C SER A 30 -1.81 5.12 -8.26
N ALA A 31 -1.72 3.96 -8.91
CA ALA A 31 -2.22 3.75 -10.27
C ALA A 31 -3.45 2.83 -10.27
N VAL A 32 -4.10 2.74 -11.42
CA VAL A 32 -5.10 1.70 -11.70
C VAL A 32 -4.35 0.40 -12.02
N GLU A 33 -4.17 -0.45 -11.00
CA GLU A 33 -3.24 -1.60 -11.05
C GLU A 33 -3.47 -2.53 -12.24
N PHE A 34 -4.75 -2.81 -12.55
CA PHE A 34 -5.15 -3.75 -13.61
C PHE A 34 -5.02 -3.16 -15.04
N GLN A 35 -4.37 -2.01 -15.18
CA GLN A 35 -4.03 -1.39 -16.47
C GLN A 35 -2.51 -1.19 -16.63
N GLN A 36 -1.72 -1.49 -15.60
CA GLN A 36 -0.30 -1.16 -15.58
C GLN A 36 0.51 -2.02 -16.54
N LYS A 37 1.27 -1.35 -17.41
CA LYS A 37 2.26 -1.93 -18.33
C LYS A 37 3.66 -1.42 -18.01
N SER A 38 4.67 -2.09 -18.55
CA SER A 38 6.09 -1.70 -18.41
C SER A 38 6.41 -0.35 -19.07
N SER A 39 5.67 0.02 -20.11
CA SER A 39 5.82 1.28 -20.86
C SER A 39 5.21 2.50 -20.18
N ASP A 40 4.39 2.30 -19.14
CA ASP A 40 3.62 3.38 -18.55
C ASP A 40 4.52 4.37 -17.80
N LYS A 41 4.24 5.65 -17.99
CA LYS A 41 4.82 6.71 -17.17
C LYS A 41 4.07 6.77 -15.84
N LYS A 42 4.82 6.87 -14.75
CA LYS A 42 4.27 7.01 -13.41
C LYS A 42 3.92 8.47 -13.14
N GLU A 43 2.72 8.69 -12.63
CA GLU A 43 2.45 9.89 -11.86
C GLU A 43 3.25 9.82 -10.57
N PHE A 44 3.74 10.95 -10.11
CA PHE A 44 4.52 11.08 -8.89
C PHE A 44 3.85 12.10 -7.96
N VAL A 45 4.21 12.04 -6.69
CA VAL A 45 3.70 12.96 -5.67
C VAL A 45 3.90 14.41 -6.09
N SER A 46 2.87 15.23 -5.95
CA SER A 46 2.98 16.66 -6.27
C SER A 46 3.71 17.42 -5.17
N PHE A 47 4.39 18.49 -5.59
CA PHE A 47 5.08 19.44 -4.73
C PHE A 47 4.53 20.84 -5.00
N GLU A 48 4.21 21.55 -3.93
CA GLU A 48 3.77 22.94 -3.95
C GLU A 48 4.60 23.71 -2.92
N ASP A 49 5.32 24.75 -3.36
CA ASP A 49 6.26 25.53 -2.54
C ASP A 49 7.32 24.67 -1.80
N GLY A 50 7.77 23.57 -2.43
CA GLY A 50 8.74 22.64 -1.86
C GLY A 50 8.16 21.69 -0.79
N ILE A 51 6.84 21.64 -0.65
CA ILE A 51 6.12 20.78 0.30
C ILE A 51 5.33 19.73 -0.51
N CYS A 52 5.47 18.45 -0.15
CA CYS A 52 4.74 17.38 -0.82
C CYS A 52 3.27 17.30 -0.39
N ASP A 53 2.42 16.71 -1.24
CA ASP A 53 0.98 16.56 -1.00
C ASP A 53 0.63 15.92 0.35
N ALA A 54 1.42 14.95 0.83
CA ALA A 54 1.17 14.32 2.13
C ALA A 54 1.34 15.31 3.30
N CYS A 55 2.30 16.24 3.19
CA CYS A 55 2.50 17.27 4.22
C CYS A 55 1.42 18.36 4.13
N LYS A 56 1.00 18.75 2.92
CA LYS A 56 -0.15 19.65 2.73
C LYS A 56 -1.44 19.04 3.28
N PHE A 57 -1.65 17.73 3.07
CA PHE A 57 -2.79 17.02 3.65
C PHE A 57 -2.74 17.04 5.18
N LEU A 58 -1.59 16.85 5.80
CA LEU A 58 -1.43 16.98 7.25
C LEU A 58 -1.80 18.38 7.76
N GLU A 59 -1.42 19.45 7.05
CA GLU A 59 -1.82 20.83 7.40
C GLU A 59 -3.34 20.98 7.40
N PHE A 60 -4.03 20.47 6.37
CA PHE A 60 -5.49 20.41 6.32
C PHE A 60 -6.07 19.52 7.44
N LYS A 61 -5.47 18.37 7.72
CA LYS A 61 -5.91 17.42 8.74
C LYS A 61 -5.97 18.05 10.13
N ARG A 62 -5.12 19.04 10.42
CA ARG A 62 -5.14 19.82 11.67
C ARG A 62 -6.35 20.74 11.80
N THR A 63 -7.03 21.07 10.70
CA THR A 63 -8.23 21.93 10.69
C THR A 63 -9.53 21.14 10.73
N ILE A 64 -9.47 19.80 10.70
CA ILE A 64 -10.66 18.95 10.72
C ILE A 64 -11.26 18.91 12.12
N ASP A 65 -12.56 19.14 12.21
CA ASP A 65 -13.36 18.83 13.39
C ASP A 65 -13.65 17.33 13.43
N TRP A 66 -12.87 16.61 14.25
CA TRP A 66 -13.02 15.15 14.39
C TRP A 66 -14.30 14.73 15.12
N GLY A 67 -14.91 15.62 15.92
CA GLY A 67 -16.20 15.34 16.55
C GLY A 67 -17.31 15.28 15.51
N SER A 68 -17.36 16.28 14.62
CA SER A 68 -18.29 16.29 13.49
C SER A 68 -18.07 15.09 12.56
N ARG A 69 -16.81 14.70 12.30
CA ARG A 69 -16.50 13.49 11.51
C ARG A 69 -16.92 12.20 12.18
N GLU A 70 -16.86 12.12 13.51
CA GLU A 70 -17.38 10.96 14.24
C GLU A 70 -18.91 10.89 14.15
N GLU A 71 -19.62 12.02 14.23
CA GLU A 71 -21.08 12.07 14.05
C GLU A 71 -21.50 11.55 12.66
N GLU A 72 -20.79 11.95 11.59
CA GLU A 72 -21.03 11.41 10.23
C GLU A 72 -20.86 9.89 10.16
N LEU A 73 -19.91 9.32 10.91
CA LEU A 73 -19.73 7.87 10.99
C LEU A 73 -20.85 7.19 11.75
N VAL A 74 -21.33 7.79 12.84
CA VAL A 74 -22.49 7.29 13.58
C VAL A 74 -23.71 7.24 12.66
N GLU A 75 -23.98 8.31 11.91
CA GLU A 75 -25.07 8.34 10.93
C GLU A 75 -24.91 7.29 9.82
N LEU A 76 -23.68 7.10 9.33
CA LEU A 76 -23.37 6.05 8.35
C LEU A 76 -23.66 4.67 8.94
N CYS A 77 -23.15 4.38 10.13
CA CYS A 77 -23.37 3.12 10.83
C CYS A 77 -24.87 2.89 11.04
N ASP A 78 -25.61 3.87 11.55
CA ASP A 78 -27.06 3.75 11.81
C ASP A 78 -27.87 3.43 10.55
N ARG A 79 -27.45 3.94 9.38
CA ARG A 79 -28.09 3.62 8.10
C ARG A 79 -27.97 2.16 7.69
N TYR A 80 -26.84 1.53 8.01
CA TYR A 80 -26.51 0.18 7.54
C TYR A 80 -26.63 -0.90 8.62
N ARG A 81 -26.56 -0.54 9.90
CA ARG A 81 -26.57 -1.46 11.04
C ARG A 81 -27.82 -2.33 10.98
N ARG A 82 -27.63 -3.63 11.10
CA ARG A 82 -28.73 -4.61 11.10
C ARG A 82 -29.04 -5.07 12.51
N ASP A 83 -30.30 -5.41 12.75
CA ASP A 83 -30.83 -6.00 13.98
C ASP A 83 -31.41 -7.41 13.76
N ASP A 84 -31.33 -7.93 12.52
CA ASP A 84 -31.87 -9.22 12.10
C ASP A 84 -30.88 -10.40 12.23
N GLY A 85 -29.72 -10.15 12.84
CA GLY A 85 -28.65 -11.14 13.06
C GLY A 85 -27.72 -11.37 11.86
N ARG A 86 -27.89 -10.65 10.75
CA ARG A 86 -26.96 -10.71 9.60
C ARG A 86 -25.82 -9.70 9.74
N HIS A 87 -24.73 -9.95 9.00
CA HIS A 87 -23.65 -8.99 8.85
C HIS A 87 -24.10 -7.73 8.09
N ASP A 88 -23.56 -6.57 8.47
CA ASP A 88 -23.96 -5.25 7.97
C ASP A 88 -22.80 -4.43 7.38
N VAL A 89 -21.55 -4.81 7.64
CA VAL A 89 -20.37 -4.17 7.09
C VAL A 89 -19.29 -5.18 6.69
N VAL A 90 -18.69 -4.98 5.53
CA VAL A 90 -17.52 -5.70 5.06
C VAL A 90 -16.25 -4.95 5.49
N VAL A 91 -15.34 -5.65 6.18
CA VAL A 91 -14.06 -5.08 6.65
C VAL A 91 -12.89 -5.89 6.08
N PRO A 92 -12.22 -5.40 5.02
CA PRO A 92 -11.02 -6.04 4.49
C PRO A 92 -9.80 -5.82 5.38
N GLY A 93 -8.93 -6.83 5.48
CA GLY A 93 -7.72 -6.74 6.27
C GLY A 93 -6.84 -7.99 6.21
N SER A 94 -5.61 -7.85 6.72
CA SER A 94 -4.66 -8.95 6.89
C SER A 94 -4.40 -9.31 8.36
N GLY A 95 -5.00 -8.58 9.30
CA GLY A 95 -4.64 -8.64 10.73
C GLY A 95 -3.52 -7.67 11.12
N GLY A 96 -3.10 -6.79 10.21
CA GLY A 96 -2.30 -5.63 10.54
C GLY A 96 -3.05 -4.63 11.44
N ARG A 97 -2.29 -3.76 12.11
CA ARG A 97 -2.80 -2.78 13.10
C ARG A 97 -4.02 -1.98 12.61
N ASP A 98 -4.02 -1.55 11.35
CA ASP A 98 -5.07 -0.72 10.76
C ASP A 98 -6.39 -1.50 10.62
N SER A 99 -6.31 -2.73 10.09
CA SER A 99 -7.48 -3.62 10.00
C SER A 99 -7.99 -4.09 11.37
N VAL A 100 -7.09 -4.22 12.35
CA VAL A 100 -7.45 -4.53 13.74
C VAL A 100 -8.27 -3.39 14.33
N MET A 101 -7.77 -2.15 14.25
CA MET A 101 -8.49 -0.99 14.75
C MET A 101 -9.85 -0.84 14.07
N ALA A 102 -9.91 -0.98 12.74
CA ALA A 102 -11.16 -0.84 11.99
C ALA A 102 -12.22 -1.86 12.41
N ALA A 103 -11.87 -3.15 12.43
CA ALA A 103 -12.79 -4.21 12.84
C ALA A 103 -13.24 -4.05 14.30
N HIS A 104 -12.32 -3.71 15.20
CA HIS A 104 -12.61 -3.56 16.62
C HIS A 104 -13.52 -2.36 16.90
N LEU A 105 -13.23 -1.18 16.31
CA LEU A 105 -14.06 0.01 16.48
C LEU A 105 -15.49 -0.23 15.95
N LEU A 106 -15.62 -0.75 14.73
CA LEU A 106 -16.93 -1.00 14.14
C LEU A 106 -17.77 -1.96 14.99
N LYS A 107 -17.15 -3.03 15.49
CA LYS A 107 -17.84 -4.02 16.33
C LYS A 107 -18.21 -3.49 17.71
N TYR A 108 -17.23 -2.98 18.46
CA TYR A 108 -17.38 -2.75 19.89
C TYR A 108 -17.79 -1.31 20.23
N LYS A 109 -17.36 -0.32 19.45
CA LYS A 109 -17.73 1.09 19.67
C LYS A 109 -19.02 1.47 18.95
N TYR A 110 -19.15 1.06 17.68
CA TYR A 110 -20.28 1.47 16.84
C TYR A 110 -21.39 0.40 16.69
N GLY A 111 -21.23 -0.75 17.35
CA GLY A 111 -22.26 -1.80 17.41
C GLY A 111 -22.61 -2.44 16.06
N MET A 112 -21.70 -2.39 15.08
CA MET A 112 -21.86 -3.05 13.79
C MET A 112 -21.57 -4.55 13.90
N HIS A 113 -22.04 -5.31 12.92
CA HIS A 113 -21.81 -6.74 12.78
C HIS A 113 -20.86 -7.03 11.60
N PRO A 114 -19.55 -6.80 11.75
CA PRO A 114 -18.62 -6.94 10.64
C PRO A 114 -18.50 -8.38 10.15
N ILE A 115 -18.34 -8.54 8.84
CA ILE A 115 -17.74 -9.71 8.21
C ILE A 115 -16.34 -9.34 7.73
N LEU A 116 -15.34 -10.06 8.22
CA LEU A 116 -13.95 -9.82 7.85
C LEU A 116 -13.65 -10.47 6.51
N ILE A 117 -12.75 -9.85 5.74
CA ILE A 117 -12.31 -10.38 4.45
C ILE A 117 -10.80 -10.29 4.36
N THR A 118 -10.17 -11.41 4.01
CA THR A 118 -8.73 -11.46 3.78
C THR A 118 -8.42 -11.95 2.39
N TRP A 119 -7.65 -11.15 1.68
CA TRP A 119 -6.77 -11.61 0.62
C TRP A 119 -5.43 -12.00 1.29
N PRO A 120 -5.13 -13.30 1.47
CA PRO A 120 -3.97 -13.73 2.23
C PRO A 120 -2.66 -13.20 1.62
N PRO A 121 -1.64 -12.92 2.46
CA PRO A 121 -0.28 -12.63 2.01
C PRO A 121 0.23 -13.63 0.96
N ILE A 122 1.09 -13.15 0.06
CA ILE A 122 1.77 -13.97 -0.95
C ILE A 122 2.56 -15.07 -0.23
N LEU A 123 3.39 -14.67 0.74
CA LEU A 123 4.16 -15.55 1.61
C LEU A 123 4.03 -15.07 3.06
N PRO A 124 3.12 -15.63 3.87
CA PRO A 124 2.91 -15.14 5.22
C PRO A 124 4.14 -15.34 6.10
N THR A 125 4.44 -14.33 6.94
CA THR A 125 5.41 -14.47 8.03
C THR A 125 4.76 -15.15 9.25
N ASN A 126 5.58 -15.65 10.17
CA ASN A 126 5.07 -16.25 11.42
C ASN A 126 4.32 -15.21 12.29
N ILE A 127 4.86 -13.99 12.40
CA ILE A 127 4.23 -12.92 13.16
C ILE A 127 2.95 -12.42 12.47
N GLY A 128 2.96 -12.33 11.14
CA GLY A 128 1.77 -12.03 10.34
C GLY A 128 0.66 -13.04 10.56
N ARG A 129 0.98 -14.34 10.51
CA ARG A 129 0.02 -15.41 10.78
C ARG A 129 -0.56 -15.32 12.19
N ARG A 130 0.29 -15.06 13.18
CA ARG A 130 -0.15 -14.87 14.57
C ARG A 130 -1.12 -13.69 14.70
N ASN A 131 -0.78 -12.54 14.11
CA ASN A 131 -1.61 -11.34 14.18
C ASN A 131 -2.93 -11.52 13.41
N TYR A 132 -2.91 -12.25 12.29
CA TYR A 132 -4.13 -12.69 11.62
C TYR A 132 -5.02 -13.55 12.53
N ASP A 133 -4.44 -14.54 13.21
CA ASP A 133 -5.18 -15.41 14.14
C ASP A 133 -5.73 -14.62 15.35
N ALA A 134 -5.07 -13.54 15.77
CA ALA A 134 -5.60 -12.60 16.77
C ALA A 134 -6.76 -11.77 16.22
N TRP A 135 -6.65 -11.28 14.98
CA TRP A 135 -7.64 -10.44 14.33
C TRP A 135 -8.97 -11.16 14.08
N VAL A 136 -8.93 -12.43 13.64
CA VAL A 136 -10.15 -13.22 13.39
C VAL A 136 -10.89 -13.65 14.66
N LYS A 137 -10.36 -13.34 15.85
CA LYS A 137 -11.14 -13.45 17.10
C LYS A 137 -12.21 -12.37 17.20
N ILE A 138 -12.04 -11.25 16.49
CA ILE A 138 -13.00 -10.14 16.49
C ILE A 138 -14.29 -10.57 15.80
N ALA A 139 -14.23 -11.18 14.62
CA ALA A 139 -15.39 -11.60 13.86
C ALA A 139 -15.04 -12.70 12.83
N SER A 140 -16.07 -13.36 12.29
CA SER A 140 -15.93 -14.34 11.21
C SER A 140 -15.22 -13.73 10.01
N CYS A 141 -14.39 -14.53 9.33
CA CYS A 141 -13.56 -14.07 8.23
C CYS A 141 -13.68 -14.97 6.99
N TYR A 142 -13.94 -14.36 5.84
CA TYR A 142 -13.74 -14.99 4.53
C TYR A 142 -12.29 -14.77 4.08
N ALA A 143 -11.50 -15.84 4.07
CA ALA A 143 -10.16 -15.84 3.48
C ALA A 143 -10.19 -16.45 2.08
N PHE A 144 -9.82 -15.68 1.05
CA PHE A 144 -9.76 -16.16 -0.32
C PHE A 144 -8.40 -16.77 -0.63
N GLN A 145 -8.28 -18.10 -0.58
CA GLN A 145 -7.05 -18.76 -0.98
C GLN A 145 -6.88 -18.71 -2.49
N GLN A 146 -5.80 -18.06 -2.93
CA GLN A 146 -5.49 -17.93 -4.35
C GLN A 146 -5.04 -19.27 -4.93
N ASN A 147 -5.30 -19.48 -6.23
CA ASN A 147 -4.55 -20.47 -7.00
C ASN A 147 -3.05 -20.12 -6.89
N LYS A 148 -2.28 -20.98 -6.23
CA LYS A 148 -0.88 -20.68 -5.84
C LYS A 148 0.06 -20.67 -7.03
N GLU A 149 -0.21 -21.48 -8.05
CA GLU A 149 0.57 -21.47 -9.30
C GLU A 149 0.36 -20.17 -10.08
N LEU A 150 -0.91 -19.73 -10.20
CA LEU A 150 -1.22 -18.43 -10.78
C LEU A 150 -0.61 -17.28 -9.96
N HIS A 151 -0.74 -17.30 -8.64
CA HIS A 151 -0.23 -16.22 -7.80
C HIS A 151 1.30 -16.11 -7.85
N SER A 152 2.00 -17.25 -7.86
CA SER A 152 3.45 -17.33 -8.06
C SER A 152 3.85 -16.78 -9.43
N THR A 153 3.16 -17.22 -10.50
CA THR A 153 3.42 -16.75 -11.86
C THR A 153 3.21 -15.24 -12.00
N LEU A 154 2.10 -14.71 -11.48
CA LEU A 154 1.85 -13.26 -11.50
C LEU A 154 2.88 -12.49 -10.68
N THR A 155 3.36 -13.03 -9.56
CA THR A 155 4.39 -12.40 -8.73
C THR A 155 5.72 -12.33 -9.47
N ARG A 156 6.14 -13.43 -10.12
CA ARG A 156 7.34 -13.45 -10.97
C ARG A 156 7.22 -12.47 -12.15
N LEU A 157 6.09 -12.49 -12.87
CA LEU A 157 5.87 -11.59 -13.99
C LEU A 157 5.88 -10.12 -13.55
N ALA A 158 5.24 -9.80 -12.43
CA ALA A 158 5.24 -8.45 -11.87
C ALA A 158 6.65 -8.00 -11.43
N PHE A 159 7.47 -8.91 -10.91
CA PHE A 159 8.88 -8.65 -10.63
C PHE A 159 9.68 -8.39 -11.91
N GLU A 160 9.66 -9.33 -12.86
CA GLU A 160 10.46 -9.30 -14.08
C GLU A 160 10.06 -8.16 -15.02
N ARG A 161 8.76 -7.93 -15.22
CA ARG A 161 8.23 -6.96 -16.20
C ARG A 161 7.99 -5.56 -15.63
N LEU A 162 7.75 -5.43 -14.33
CA LEU A 162 7.42 -4.15 -13.70
C LEU A 162 8.39 -3.69 -12.60
N GLY A 163 9.20 -4.59 -12.05
CA GLY A 163 9.99 -4.35 -10.84
C GLY A 163 9.09 -4.16 -9.62
N HIS A 164 7.91 -4.79 -9.63
CA HIS A 164 6.86 -4.61 -8.62
C HIS A 164 6.23 -5.95 -8.23
N PRO A 165 6.94 -6.82 -7.50
CA PRO A 165 6.46 -8.17 -7.15
C PRO A 165 5.17 -8.16 -6.33
N PHE A 166 4.88 -7.08 -5.60
CA PHE A 166 3.71 -6.95 -4.74
C PHE A 166 2.40 -6.62 -5.49
N GLN A 167 2.46 -6.30 -6.79
CA GLN A 167 1.28 -5.89 -7.56
C GLN A 167 0.12 -6.91 -7.50
N PRO A 168 0.33 -8.24 -7.64
CA PRO A 168 -0.75 -9.21 -7.58
C PRO A 168 -1.48 -9.23 -6.23
N PHE A 169 -0.76 -8.90 -5.14
CA PHE A 169 -1.36 -8.76 -3.82
C PHE A 169 -2.25 -7.51 -3.74
N ILE A 170 -1.78 -6.36 -4.24
CA ILE A 170 -2.56 -5.12 -4.29
C ILE A 170 -3.85 -5.30 -5.10
N LEU A 171 -3.78 -6.00 -6.25
CA LEU A 171 -4.95 -6.34 -7.06
C LEU A 171 -6.01 -7.09 -6.25
N GLY A 172 -5.59 -8.10 -5.49
CA GLY A 172 -6.47 -8.83 -4.58
C GLY A 172 -7.10 -7.96 -3.50
N GLN A 173 -6.30 -7.14 -2.81
CA GLN A 173 -6.76 -6.24 -1.76
C GLN A 173 -7.81 -5.23 -2.26
N LYS A 174 -7.63 -4.70 -3.48
CA LYS A 174 -8.55 -3.72 -4.09
C LYS A 174 -9.84 -4.37 -4.59
N ASN A 175 -9.77 -5.60 -5.12
CA ASN A 175 -10.90 -6.19 -5.84
C ASN A 175 -11.75 -7.17 -5.01
N LEU A 176 -11.19 -7.80 -3.97
CA LEU A 176 -11.89 -8.86 -3.24
C LEU A 176 -13.08 -8.33 -2.42
N ALA A 177 -12.90 -7.25 -1.66
CA ALA A 177 -13.93 -6.74 -0.76
C ALA A 177 -15.18 -6.24 -1.52
N PRO A 178 -15.05 -5.45 -2.61
CA PRO A 178 -16.20 -5.05 -3.42
C PRO A 178 -16.92 -6.23 -4.08
N LYS A 179 -16.20 -7.30 -4.47
CA LYS A 179 -16.85 -8.52 -4.98
C LYS A 179 -17.64 -9.25 -3.93
N LEU A 180 -17.10 -9.37 -2.72
CA LEU A 180 -17.79 -10.05 -1.64
C LEU A 180 -18.95 -9.20 -1.10
N SER A 181 -18.89 -7.87 -1.17
CA SER A 181 -20.07 -7.01 -1.01
C SER A 181 -21.21 -7.44 -1.93
N ILE A 182 -20.91 -7.65 -3.22
CA ILE A 182 -21.89 -8.11 -4.21
C ILE A 182 -22.43 -9.51 -3.85
N LEU A 183 -21.52 -10.46 -3.60
CA LEU A 183 -21.87 -11.87 -3.36
C LEU A 183 -22.67 -12.07 -2.06
N LEU A 184 -22.39 -11.27 -1.02
CA LEU A 184 -23.03 -11.38 0.29
C LEU A 184 -24.25 -10.46 0.43
N GLY A 185 -24.47 -9.52 -0.49
CA GLY A 185 -25.52 -8.51 -0.38
C GLY A 185 -25.31 -7.57 0.82
N ILE A 186 -24.06 -7.18 1.07
CA ILE A 186 -23.65 -6.29 2.18
C ILE A 186 -23.04 -5.02 1.57
N PRO A 187 -23.84 -3.95 1.37
CA PRO A 187 -23.43 -2.79 0.56
C PRO A 187 -22.31 -1.94 1.16
N LEU A 188 -22.12 -1.94 2.48
CA LEU A 188 -21.12 -1.10 3.14
C LEU A 188 -19.78 -1.83 3.24
N VAL A 189 -18.75 -1.28 2.61
CA VAL A 189 -17.35 -1.71 2.74
C VAL A 189 -16.55 -0.60 3.42
N ILE A 190 -15.79 -0.91 4.47
CA ILE A 190 -14.95 0.08 5.18
C ILE A 190 -13.49 -0.37 5.20
N TYR A 191 -12.62 0.37 4.51
CA TYR A 191 -11.16 0.26 4.60
C TYR A 191 -10.60 1.11 5.76
N GLY A 192 -9.34 0.89 6.13
CA GLY A 192 -8.65 1.62 7.20
C GLY A 192 -8.32 3.06 6.83
N GLU A 193 -7.09 3.28 6.38
CA GLU A 193 -6.53 4.61 6.09
C GLU A 193 -6.79 5.10 4.66
N HIS A 194 -6.78 6.43 4.48
CA HIS A 194 -6.91 7.05 3.17
C HIS A 194 -5.55 7.16 2.47
N GLU A 195 -5.50 6.95 1.15
CA GLU A 195 -4.27 7.03 0.35
C GLU A 195 -3.55 8.39 0.38
N ALA A 196 -4.23 9.47 0.78
CA ALA A 196 -3.67 10.81 0.93
C ALA A 196 -2.63 10.88 2.06
N GLU A 197 -2.72 10.00 3.06
CA GLU A 197 -1.71 9.83 4.13
C GLU A 197 -0.31 9.51 3.56
N TYR A 198 -0.28 8.93 2.36
CA TYR A 198 0.93 8.51 1.66
C TYR A 198 1.34 9.46 0.51
N GLY A 199 0.61 10.56 0.29
CA GLY A 199 0.92 11.56 -0.74
C GLY A 199 0.25 11.33 -2.09
N ASN A 200 -0.86 10.59 -2.12
CA ASN A 200 -1.78 10.64 -3.26
C ASN A 200 -2.57 11.95 -3.26
N ASN A 201 -3.39 12.16 -4.30
CA ASN A 201 -4.16 13.38 -4.48
C ASN A 201 -4.94 13.76 -3.21
N ARG A 202 -4.50 14.83 -2.55
CA ARG A 202 -5.10 15.34 -1.31
C ARG A 202 -6.55 15.77 -1.46
N HIS A 203 -6.98 16.14 -2.67
CA HIS A 203 -8.37 16.53 -2.91
C HIS A 203 -9.34 15.35 -2.80
N GLU A 204 -8.87 14.11 -3.01
CA GLU A 204 -9.70 12.91 -2.81
C GLU A 204 -10.03 12.72 -1.32
N ALA A 205 -9.18 13.20 -0.40
CA ALA A 205 -9.39 13.11 1.05
C ALA A 205 -10.56 13.97 1.58
N MET A 206 -11.17 14.80 0.73
CA MET A 206 -12.39 15.52 1.05
C MET A 206 -13.64 14.62 1.00
N SER A 207 -13.53 13.45 0.38
CA SER A 207 -14.58 12.44 0.30
C SER A 207 -14.27 11.27 1.24
N PRO A 208 -15.27 10.73 1.97
CA PRO A 208 -15.10 9.46 2.67
C PRO A 208 -15.08 8.27 1.72
N ILE A 209 -15.63 8.43 0.52
CA ILE A 209 -15.87 7.38 -0.46
C ILE A 209 -14.66 7.24 -1.38
N ARG A 210 -14.16 6.01 -1.50
CA ARG A 210 -13.11 5.61 -2.45
C ARG A 210 -13.61 5.72 -3.89
N ASP A 211 -12.79 6.30 -4.75
CA ASP A 211 -13.09 6.38 -6.19
C ASP A 211 -13.19 4.97 -6.81
N ARG A 212 -14.33 4.72 -7.47
CA ARG A 212 -14.67 3.46 -8.14
C ARG A 212 -13.64 3.03 -9.18
N LYS A 213 -12.88 3.96 -9.76
CA LYS A 213 -11.84 3.65 -10.75
C LYS A 213 -10.76 2.70 -10.21
N TYR A 214 -10.57 2.65 -8.89
CA TYR A 214 -9.54 1.81 -8.25
C TYR A 214 -9.96 0.36 -8.07
N TYR A 215 -11.25 0.05 -8.16
CA TYR A 215 -11.78 -1.28 -7.85
C TYR A 215 -12.92 -1.74 -8.78
N SER A 216 -13.22 -1.01 -9.85
CA SER A 216 -14.23 -1.38 -10.85
C SER A 216 -13.83 -0.91 -12.23
N THR A 217 -14.33 -1.57 -13.28
CA THR A 217 -14.08 -1.15 -14.67
C THR A 217 -15.15 -1.64 -15.64
N GLU A 218 -15.44 -0.81 -16.65
CA GLU A 218 -16.24 -1.20 -17.81
C GLU A 218 -15.41 -1.92 -18.88
N VAL A 219 -14.08 -1.79 -18.81
CA VAL A 219 -13.16 -2.43 -19.76
C VAL A 219 -13.31 -3.95 -19.67
N ALA A 220 -13.52 -4.59 -20.82
CA ALA A 220 -13.61 -6.04 -20.90
C ALA A 220 -12.38 -6.69 -20.25
N HIS A 221 -12.59 -7.66 -19.34
CA HIS A 221 -11.53 -8.27 -18.54
C HIS A 221 -10.35 -8.80 -19.36
N ARG A 222 -10.61 -9.35 -20.55
CA ARG A 222 -9.57 -9.82 -21.49
C ARG A 222 -8.57 -8.73 -21.92
N LYS A 223 -8.97 -7.46 -21.88
CA LYS A 223 -8.12 -6.31 -22.22
C LYS A 223 -7.30 -5.78 -21.04
N LEU A 224 -7.48 -6.33 -19.85
CA LEU A 224 -6.77 -5.93 -18.64
C LEU A 224 -5.37 -6.55 -18.58
N VAL A 225 -4.56 -6.02 -17.68
CA VAL A 225 -3.15 -6.42 -17.50
C VAL A 225 -2.93 -6.80 -16.04
N LEU A 226 -2.31 -7.95 -15.81
CA LEU A 226 -1.93 -8.46 -14.48
C LEU A 226 -0.44 -8.84 -14.53
N GLY A 227 0.37 -8.38 -13.58
CA GLY A 227 1.81 -8.63 -13.57
C GLY A 227 2.56 -8.04 -14.78
N GLY A 228 1.99 -7.02 -15.44
CA GLY A 228 2.52 -6.48 -16.70
C GLY A 228 2.25 -7.36 -17.92
N THR A 229 1.36 -8.34 -17.79
CA THR A 229 0.99 -9.33 -18.82
C THR A 229 -0.49 -9.20 -19.15
N ALA A 230 -0.86 -9.22 -20.43
CA ALA A 230 -2.25 -9.16 -20.84
C ALA A 230 -3.02 -10.40 -20.38
N VAL A 231 -4.30 -10.25 -20.04
CA VAL A 231 -5.15 -11.39 -19.64
C VAL A 231 -5.21 -12.45 -20.73
N ASP A 232 -5.33 -12.07 -22.01
CA ASP A 232 -5.31 -13.04 -23.10
C ASP A 232 -3.96 -13.79 -23.19
N GLU A 233 -2.83 -13.11 -22.97
CA GLU A 233 -1.49 -13.76 -22.93
C GLU A 233 -1.37 -14.75 -21.76
N LEU A 234 -1.91 -14.41 -20.57
CA LEU A 234 -1.97 -15.34 -19.44
C LEU A 234 -2.79 -16.60 -19.73
N MET A 235 -3.82 -16.47 -20.58
CA MET A 235 -4.64 -17.62 -20.98
C MET A 235 -3.95 -18.46 -22.05
N ASP A 236 -3.41 -17.81 -23.07
CA ASP A 236 -2.89 -18.47 -24.27
C ASP A 236 -1.48 -19.07 -24.03
N GLU A 237 -0.60 -18.38 -23.31
CA GLU A 237 0.78 -18.80 -23.10
C GLU A 237 1.00 -19.57 -21.78
N TYR A 238 0.23 -19.23 -20.73
CA TYR A 238 0.38 -19.83 -19.40
C TYR A 238 -0.74 -20.82 -19.07
N GLY A 239 -1.74 -20.97 -19.92
CA GLY A 239 -2.80 -21.96 -19.78
C GLY A 239 -3.81 -21.70 -18.66
N PHE A 240 -3.80 -20.51 -18.05
CA PHE A 240 -4.78 -20.15 -17.02
C PHE A 240 -6.15 -19.90 -17.62
N THR A 241 -7.20 -20.26 -16.91
CA THR A 241 -8.58 -19.98 -17.35
C THR A 241 -9.03 -18.60 -16.88
N MET A 242 -10.09 -18.07 -17.50
CA MET A 242 -10.74 -16.86 -16.99
C MET A 242 -11.23 -17.04 -15.54
N ALA A 243 -11.61 -18.25 -15.14
CA ALA A 243 -12.04 -18.55 -13.78
C ALA A 243 -10.89 -18.40 -12.78
N ASP A 244 -9.67 -18.82 -13.13
CA ASP A 244 -8.48 -18.63 -12.29
C ASP A 244 -8.18 -17.13 -12.10
N LEU A 245 -8.28 -16.36 -13.19
CA LEU A 245 -7.97 -14.93 -13.21
C LEU A 245 -9.05 -14.07 -12.54
N GLN A 246 -10.28 -14.56 -12.44
CA GLN A 246 -11.44 -13.80 -11.98
C GLN A 246 -11.20 -13.15 -10.63
N ALA A 247 -10.45 -13.78 -9.72
CA ALA A 247 -10.14 -13.25 -8.40
C ALA A 247 -9.36 -11.92 -8.45
N TYR A 248 -8.50 -11.75 -9.46
CA TYR A 248 -7.64 -10.57 -9.64
C TYR A 248 -8.29 -9.45 -10.44
N LEU A 249 -9.38 -9.73 -11.16
CA LEU A 249 -10.04 -8.78 -12.06
C LEU A 249 -11.08 -7.95 -11.29
N PRO A 250 -11.19 -6.63 -11.49
CA PRO A 250 -12.20 -5.82 -10.80
C PRO A 250 -13.65 -6.21 -11.20
N PRO A 251 -14.65 -6.10 -10.30
CA PRO A 251 -16.06 -6.21 -10.66
C PRO A 251 -16.48 -5.14 -11.67
N ARG A 252 -17.59 -5.40 -12.37
CA ARG A 252 -18.22 -4.42 -13.24
C ARG A 252 -19.02 -3.39 -12.40
N PRO A 253 -19.05 -2.10 -12.80
CA PRO A 253 -19.81 -1.07 -12.11
C PRO A 253 -21.30 -1.39 -11.91
N ASP A 254 -21.98 -1.91 -12.93
CA ASP A 254 -23.40 -2.30 -12.87
C ASP A 254 -23.72 -3.29 -11.74
N ALA A 255 -22.84 -4.27 -11.50
CA ALA A 255 -23.00 -5.23 -10.41
C ALA A 255 -22.90 -4.57 -9.03
N LEU A 256 -22.05 -3.54 -8.88
CA LEU A 256 -21.94 -2.77 -7.64
C LEU A 256 -23.19 -1.92 -7.41
N ASP A 257 -23.75 -1.33 -8.48
CA ASP A 257 -24.93 -0.48 -8.43
C ASP A 257 -26.18 -1.27 -8.01
N GLN A 258 -26.33 -2.52 -8.47
CA GLN A 258 -27.44 -3.40 -8.10
C GLN A 258 -27.51 -3.67 -6.59
N VAL A 259 -26.35 -3.76 -5.93
CA VAL A 259 -26.29 -3.97 -4.47
C VAL A 259 -26.27 -2.63 -3.71
N GLY A 260 -25.95 -1.53 -4.39
CA GLY A 260 -25.71 -0.24 -3.75
C GLY A 260 -24.38 -0.20 -2.99
N THR A 261 -23.35 -0.89 -3.51
CA THR A 261 -22.05 -0.99 -2.83
C THR A 261 -21.38 0.38 -2.72
N THR A 262 -21.01 0.77 -1.51
CA THR A 262 -20.20 1.95 -1.22
C THR A 262 -18.95 1.56 -0.44
N VAL A 263 -17.81 2.14 -0.81
CA VAL A 263 -16.50 1.83 -0.21
C VAL A 263 -16.00 3.08 0.50
N HIS A 264 -15.88 3.02 1.82
CA HIS A 264 -15.47 4.15 2.66
C HIS A 264 -14.09 3.94 3.28
N TYR A 265 -13.42 5.03 3.65
CA TYR A 265 -12.24 5.03 4.52
C TYR A 265 -12.61 5.38 5.94
N LEU A 266 -12.26 4.53 6.91
CA LEU A 266 -12.46 4.83 8.32
C LEU A 266 -11.62 6.04 8.76
N GLY A 267 -10.42 6.21 8.20
CA GLY A 267 -9.53 7.33 8.48
C GLY A 267 -10.06 8.70 8.07
N TYR A 268 -11.16 8.77 7.30
CA TYR A 268 -11.89 10.02 7.06
C TYR A 268 -12.68 10.47 8.30
N TYR A 269 -13.22 9.49 9.03
CA TYR A 269 -14.12 9.70 10.15
C TYR A 269 -13.38 9.75 11.48
N VAL A 270 -12.38 8.87 11.64
CA VAL A 270 -11.58 8.75 12.86
C VAL A 270 -10.18 9.27 12.57
N LYS A 271 -9.66 10.13 13.44
CA LYS A 271 -8.30 10.66 13.33
C LYS A 271 -7.31 9.50 13.29
N TRP A 272 -6.70 9.31 12.14
CA TRP A 272 -5.71 8.25 11.96
C TRP A 272 -4.33 8.74 12.37
N HIS A 273 -3.65 8.04 13.27
CA HIS A 273 -2.24 8.29 13.60
C HIS A 273 -1.53 6.94 13.67
N PRO A 274 -0.50 6.67 12.86
CA PRO A 274 0.02 5.32 12.69
C PRO A 274 0.51 4.69 14.00
N GLN A 275 1.19 5.45 14.85
CA GLN A 275 1.64 4.96 16.16
C GLN A 275 0.47 4.72 17.14
N GLU A 276 -0.53 5.62 17.20
CA GLU A 276 -1.74 5.42 18.01
C GLU A 276 -2.53 4.19 17.56
N VAL A 277 -2.65 3.95 16.24
CA VAL A 277 -3.29 2.74 15.69
C VAL A 277 -2.57 1.47 16.13
N TYR A 278 -1.22 1.50 16.17
CA TYR A 278 -0.44 0.38 16.70
C TYR A 278 -0.74 0.14 18.20
N TYR A 279 -0.73 1.20 19.02
CA TYR A 279 -1.05 1.06 20.45
C TYR A 279 -2.47 0.56 20.67
N TYR A 280 -3.45 1.09 19.93
CA TYR A 280 -4.82 0.63 20.00
C TYR A 280 -4.93 -0.87 19.70
N ALA A 281 -4.25 -1.36 18.66
CA ALA A 281 -4.26 -2.79 18.32
C ALA A 281 -3.68 -3.65 19.44
N VAL A 282 -2.57 -3.23 20.06
CA VAL A 282 -1.94 -3.95 21.19
C VAL A 282 -2.83 -3.93 22.45
N GLU A 283 -3.49 -2.81 22.72
CA GLU A 283 -4.31 -2.65 23.93
C GLU A 283 -5.64 -3.43 23.87
N ASN A 284 -6.20 -3.58 22.67
CA ASN A 284 -7.53 -4.16 22.48
C ASN A 284 -7.52 -5.60 21.95
N THR A 285 -6.36 -6.12 21.53
CA THR A 285 -6.23 -7.46 20.96
C THR A 285 -4.89 -8.12 21.31
N ASP A 286 -4.69 -9.37 20.89
CA ASP A 286 -3.41 -10.07 21.03
C ASP A 286 -2.36 -9.71 19.96
N PHE A 287 -2.49 -8.53 19.32
CA PHE A 287 -1.55 -8.06 18.30
C PHE A 287 -0.14 -7.89 18.88
N LEU A 288 0.87 -8.39 18.18
CA LEU A 288 2.27 -8.22 18.56
C LEU A 288 3.09 -7.58 17.43
N PRO A 289 4.04 -6.69 17.77
CA PRO A 289 5.07 -6.28 16.82
C PRO A 289 6.03 -7.45 16.55
N ASN A 290 6.91 -7.30 15.57
CA ASN A 290 8.06 -8.18 15.39
C ASN A 290 9.08 -8.00 16.53
N ASP A 291 9.87 -9.03 16.84
CA ASP A 291 10.87 -8.99 17.91
C ASP A 291 12.09 -8.11 17.54
N HIS A 292 12.38 -8.04 16.25
CA HIS A 292 13.46 -7.28 15.64
C HIS A 292 12.92 -6.29 14.61
N ARG A 293 13.76 -5.34 14.21
CA ARG A 293 13.44 -4.43 13.10
C ARG A 293 13.36 -5.20 11.78
N THR A 294 12.62 -4.67 10.82
CA THR A 294 12.62 -5.18 9.45
C THR A 294 13.84 -4.66 8.67
N GLU A 295 14.45 -5.48 7.80
CA GLU A 295 15.46 -5.01 6.84
C GLU A 295 14.91 -3.86 5.99
N GLY A 296 15.74 -2.86 5.75
CA GLY A 296 15.34 -1.64 5.06
C GLY A 296 14.66 -0.61 5.98
N CYS A 297 14.45 -0.90 7.27
CA CYS A 297 13.80 0.00 8.23
C CYS A 297 14.26 -0.21 9.69
N TYR A 298 13.91 0.73 10.56
CA TYR A 298 14.13 0.67 12.00
C TYR A 298 12.88 0.23 12.79
N GLY A 299 11.70 0.27 12.17
CA GLY A 299 10.42 -0.09 12.78
C GLY A 299 10.20 -1.60 12.91
N LYS A 300 9.23 -1.99 13.75
CA LYS A 300 8.91 -3.39 14.09
C LYS A 300 7.47 -3.82 13.86
N TYR A 301 6.53 -2.90 13.64
CA TYR A 301 5.09 -3.21 13.61
C TYR A 301 4.45 -2.98 12.25
N PHE A 302 5.15 -2.36 11.31
CA PHE A 302 4.60 -1.95 10.02
C PHE A 302 5.02 -2.91 8.92
N SER A 303 4.04 -3.43 8.18
CA SER A 303 4.24 -4.24 6.98
C SER A 303 5.13 -5.47 7.28
N ILE A 304 4.66 -6.29 8.23
CA ILE A 304 5.40 -7.44 8.79
C ILE A 304 4.73 -8.78 8.46
N ASP A 305 3.63 -8.79 7.72
CA ASP A 305 2.77 -9.94 7.48
C ASP A 305 3.14 -10.77 6.25
N ASP A 306 3.87 -10.19 5.28
CA ASP A 306 4.27 -10.84 4.03
C ASP A 306 5.79 -10.79 3.82
N LYS A 307 6.41 -11.92 3.49
CA LYS A 307 7.84 -12.03 3.17
C LYS A 307 8.20 -11.30 1.86
N ILE A 308 7.30 -11.29 0.86
CA ILE A 308 7.55 -10.58 -0.41
C ILE A 308 7.69 -9.07 -0.18
N ASP A 309 7.17 -8.56 0.93
CA ASP A 309 7.24 -7.15 1.24
C ASP A 309 8.69 -6.65 1.48
N TRP A 310 9.59 -7.52 1.94
CA TRP A 310 11.04 -7.18 2.01
C TRP A 310 11.55 -6.84 0.61
N LEU A 311 11.19 -7.68 -0.36
CA LEU A 311 11.54 -7.43 -1.74
C LEU A 311 10.79 -6.23 -2.32
N HIS A 312 9.52 -6.03 -1.99
CA HIS A 312 8.73 -4.89 -2.48
C HIS A 312 9.43 -3.54 -2.21
N TYR A 313 9.86 -3.31 -0.97
CA TYR A 313 10.52 -2.06 -0.61
C TYR A 313 11.95 -1.98 -1.15
N TYR A 314 12.64 -3.11 -1.31
CA TYR A 314 13.93 -3.13 -1.99
C TYR A 314 13.79 -2.74 -3.46
N THR A 315 12.86 -3.34 -4.22
CA THR A 315 12.64 -2.94 -5.63
C THR A 315 12.16 -1.49 -5.74
N TYR A 316 11.37 -1.01 -4.77
CA TYR A 316 10.97 0.39 -4.68
C TYR A 316 12.18 1.32 -4.50
N HIS A 317 13.12 0.96 -3.63
CA HIS A 317 14.40 1.65 -3.46
C HIS A 317 15.21 1.68 -4.75
N ILE A 318 15.39 0.54 -5.40
CA ILE A 318 16.11 0.42 -6.67
C ILE A 318 15.51 1.32 -7.75
N LYS A 319 14.17 1.37 -7.84
CA LYS A 319 13.46 2.07 -8.90
C LYS A 319 13.32 3.57 -8.67
N PHE A 320 13.12 3.98 -7.42
CA PHE A 320 12.72 5.36 -7.05
C PHE A 320 13.70 6.06 -6.10
N GLY A 321 14.79 5.39 -5.68
CA GLY A 321 15.81 5.94 -4.79
C GLY A 321 15.34 6.17 -3.36
N MET A 322 14.24 5.53 -2.96
CA MET A 322 13.64 5.60 -1.62
C MET A 322 13.08 4.23 -1.28
N GLY A 323 13.26 3.75 -0.07
CA GLY A 323 12.71 2.47 0.39
C GLY A 323 11.88 2.62 1.66
N ARG A 324 11.80 1.54 2.43
CA ARG A 324 10.93 1.39 3.60
C ARG A 324 11.24 2.42 4.70
N ALA A 325 12.53 2.69 4.98
CA ALA A 325 12.93 3.66 5.99
C ALA A 325 12.53 5.09 5.59
N THR A 326 12.63 5.44 4.30
CA THR A 326 12.18 6.75 3.82
C THR A 326 10.68 6.94 4.03
N HIS A 327 9.86 5.93 3.70
CA HIS A 327 8.41 5.99 3.94
C HIS A 327 8.06 6.11 5.43
N THR A 328 8.70 5.29 6.27
CA THR A 328 8.46 5.25 7.71
C THR A 328 8.84 6.58 8.35
N ALA A 329 10.07 7.06 8.11
CA ALA A 329 10.54 8.34 8.63
C ALA A 329 9.68 9.51 8.15
N ALA A 330 9.26 9.50 6.88
CA ALA A 330 8.41 10.57 6.37
C ALA A 330 7.07 10.64 7.10
N GLN A 331 6.48 9.48 7.43
CA GLN A 331 5.20 9.39 8.13
C GLN A 331 5.34 9.81 9.60
N GLU A 332 6.39 9.36 10.29
CA GLU A 332 6.66 9.72 11.69
C GLU A 332 7.01 11.21 11.83
N ILE A 333 7.80 11.78 10.92
CA ILE A 333 8.08 13.24 10.90
C ILE A 333 6.80 14.05 10.71
N ARG A 334 5.91 13.62 9.80
CA ARG A 334 4.64 14.31 9.57
C ARG A 334 3.78 14.30 10.83
N ASN A 335 3.74 13.19 11.55
CA ASN A 335 2.92 13.09 12.75
C ASN A 335 3.57 13.69 14.01
N GLY A 336 4.86 14.05 13.95
CA GLY A 336 5.60 14.67 15.05
C GLY A 336 6.27 13.67 15.99
N ASP A 337 6.33 12.40 15.60
CA ASP A 337 6.90 11.30 16.39
C ASP A 337 8.44 11.39 16.45
N ILE A 338 9.06 11.89 15.37
CA ILE A 338 10.50 12.12 15.27
C ILE A 338 10.80 13.45 14.58
N ARG A 339 12.01 13.98 14.79
CA ARG A 339 12.50 15.17 14.09
C ARG A 339 13.02 14.82 12.69
N ARG A 340 13.04 15.81 11.79
CA ARG A 340 13.46 15.58 10.40
C ARG A 340 14.91 15.09 10.28
N ASP A 341 15.83 15.64 11.08
CA ASP A 341 17.24 15.22 11.10
C ASP A 341 17.43 13.80 11.66
N GLU A 342 16.63 13.40 12.66
CA GLU A 342 16.57 12.01 13.14
C GLU A 342 16.13 11.08 12.01
N GLY A 343 15.04 11.43 11.31
CA GLY A 343 14.58 10.66 10.15
C GLY A 343 15.62 10.57 9.02
N VAL A 344 16.34 11.65 8.72
CA VAL A 344 17.43 11.63 7.74
C VAL A 344 18.58 10.71 8.18
N ALA A 345 18.94 10.72 9.47
CA ALA A 345 19.96 9.82 10.00
C ALA A 345 19.53 8.35 9.93
N LEU A 346 18.26 8.05 10.22
CA LEU A 346 17.68 6.72 10.11
C LEU A 346 17.64 6.23 8.65
N ILE A 347 17.27 7.10 7.71
CA ILE A 347 17.30 6.78 6.27
C ILE A 347 18.70 6.45 5.82
N LYS A 348 19.70 7.27 6.17
CA LYS A 348 21.11 7.02 5.82
C LYS A 348 21.60 5.67 6.34
N ARG A 349 21.09 5.24 7.49
CA ARG A 349 21.52 4.01 8.15
C ARG A 349 20.86 2.75 7.58
N PHE A 350 19.57 2.83 7.22
CA PHE A 350 18.74 1.64 6.98
C PHE A 350 18.11 1.57 5.60
N ASP A 351 17.93 2.68 4.88
CA ASP A 351 17.18 2.65 3.63
C ASP A 351 17.98 1.94 2.52
N GLY A 352 17.33 1.03 1.80
CA GLY A 352 17.97 0.28 0.72
C GLY A 352 18.85 -0.89 1.15
N GLU A 353 18.79 -1.31 2.42
CA GLU A 353 19.39 -2.58 2.85
C GLU A 353 18.95 -3.73 1.93
N TYR A 354 19.90 -4.62 1.62
CA TYR A 354 19.64 -5.81 0.80
C TYR A 354 18.70 -6.76 1.57
N PRO A 355 17.66 -7.33 0.93
CA PRO A 355 16.58 -8.05 1.60
C PRO A 355 16.96 -9.51 1.89
N GLU A 356 18.08 -9.74 2.59
CA GLU A 356 18.66 -11.07 2.78
C GLU A 356 17.75 -12.04 3.53
N GLN A 357 17.01 -11.56 4.54
CA GLN A 357 16.24 -12.41 5.45
C GLN A 357 15.26 -13.37 4.76
N TYR A 358 14.63 -12.94 3.68
CA TYR A 358 13.60 -13.72 2.98
C TYR A 358 13.86 -13.87 1.48
N LEU A 359 15.04 -13.50 0.98
CA LEU A 359 15.32 -13.55 -0.46
C LEU A 359 15.16 -14.96 -1.03
N ASP A 360 15.70 -15.98 -0.35
CA ASP A 360 15.58 -17.38 -0.79
C ASP A 360 14.12 -17.84 -0.88
N ASP A 361 13.31 -17.53 0.13
CA ASP A 361 11.88 -17.85 0.13
C ASP A 361 11.17 -17.20 -1.07
N CYS A 362 11.51 -15.93 -1.36
CA CYS A 362 10.93 -15.17 -2.46
C CYS A 362 11.36 -15.73 -3.82
N CYS A 363 12.65 -16.01 -4.01
CA CYS A 363 13.21 -16.59 -5.22
C CYS A 363 12.62 -17.99 -5.48
N GLN A 364 12.54 -18.83 -4.46
CA GLN A 364 11.91 -20.15 -4.55
C GLN A 364 10.44 -20.03 -4.93
N TYR A 365 9.70 -19.13 -4.30
CA TYR A 365 8.27 -18.92 -4.59
C TYR A 365 8.03 -18.45 -6.03
N MET A 366 8.88 -17.55 -6.54
CA MET A 366 8.80 -17.08 -7.93
C MET A 366 9.36 -18.09 -8.93
N GLY A 367 10.13 -19.09 -8.49
CA GLY A 367 10.80 -20.05 -9.37
C GLY A 367 12.01 -19.46 -10.11
N ILE A 368 12.76 -18.55 -9.47
CA ILE A 368 13.94 -17.90 -10.04
C ILE A 368 15.18 -18.14 -9.15
N THR A 369 16.37 -17.98 -9.72
CA THR A 369 17.62 -18.03 -8.93
C THR A 369 17.97 -16.66 -8.36
N ARG A 370 18.93 -16.60 -7.42
CA ARG A 370 19.47 -15.33 -6.90
C ARG A 370 20.22 -14.55 -8.00
N GLU A 371 20.88 -15.24 -8.91
CA GLU A 371 21.58 -14.61 -10.04
C GLU A 371 20.57 -13.91 -10.96
N HIS A 372 19.49 -14.59 -11.35
CA HIS A 372 18.43 -13.98 -12.15
C HIS A 372 17.75 -12.82 -11.41
N PHE A 373 17.57 -12.96 -10.09
CA PHE A 373 17.09 -11.88 -9.26
C PHE A 373 17.97 -10.62 -9.37
N ASP A 374 19.28 -10.76 -9.19
CA ASP A 374 20.21 -9.64 -9.27
C ASP A 374 20.27 -9.04 -10.69
N GLU A 375 20.21 -9.86 -11.74
CA GLU A 375 20.14 -9.42 -13.13
C GLU A 375 18.91 -8.54 -13.39
N VAL A 376 17.73 -8.98 -12.93
CA VAL A 376 16.49 -8.21 -13.04
C VAL A 376 16.62 -6.88 -12.28
N ILE A 377 17.13 -6.89 -11.05
CA ILE A 377 17.32 -5.70 -10.21
C ILE A 377 18.21 -4.66 -10.89
N GLU A 378 19.33 -5.07 -11.47
CA GLU A 378 20.23 -4.16 -12.19
C GLU A 378 19.50 -3.46 -13.35
N GLY A 379 18.60 -4.18 -14.02
CA GLY A 379 17.75 -3.64 -15.08
C GLY A 379 16.78 -2.56 -14.63
N TYR A 380 16.46 -2.43 -13.34
CA TYR A 380 15.49 -1.43 -12.83
C TYR A 380 16.12 -0.12 -12.35
N ARG A 381 17.43 -0.05 -12.16
CA ARG A 381 18.11 1.19 -11.77
C ARG A 381 17.95 2.27 -12.84
N THR A 382 17.65 3.49 -12.40
CA THR A 382 17.55 4.65 -13.28
C THR A 382 18.87 5.43 -13.31
N PRO A 383 19.43 5.75 -14.50
CA PRO A 383 20.74 6.41 -14.58
C PRO A 383 20.82 7.78 -13.89
N HIS A 384 19.70 8.49 -13.71
CA HIS A 384 19.68 9.80 -13.04
C HIS A 384 19.69 9.69 -11.51
N LEU A 385 19.28 8.55 -10.94
CA LEU A 385 19.33 8.32 -9.49
C LEU A 385 20.61 7.65 -9.04
N TRP A 386 21.20 6.79 -9.88
CA TRP A 386 22.26 5.87 -9.47
C TRP A 386 23.61 6.13 -10.14
N ARG A 387 24.70 5.96 -9.38
CA ARG A 387 26.07 5.88 -9.89
C ARG A 387 26.83 4.79 -9.13
N LYS A 388 27.91 4.28 -9.73
CA LYS A 388 28.88 3.47 -8.99
C LYS A 388 29.91 4.37 -8.32
N ASP A 389 30.27 4.06 -7.08
CA ASP A 389 31.37 4.70 -6.37
C ASP A 389 32.73 4.14 -6.83
N GLY A 390 33.83 4.62 -6.23
CA GLY A 390 35.18 4.16 -6.57
C GLY A 390 35.45 2.68 -6.27
N SER A 391 34.61 2.04 -5.47
CA SER A 391 34.67 0.62 -5.13
C SER A 391 33.73 -0.23 -6.01
N GLY A 392 33.00 0.40 -6.93
CA GLY A 392 32.04 -0.27 -7.82
C GLY A 392 30.65 -0.47 -7.22
N ASN A 393 30.38 0.03 -6.01
CA ASN A 393 29.08 -0.11 -5.35
C ASN A 393 28.08 0.93 -5.85
N TRP A 394 26.82 0.55 -5.98
CA TRP A 394 25.75 1.48 -6.33
C TRP A 394 25.43 2.42 -5.18
N VAL A 395 25.47 3.73 -5.45
CA VAL A 395 25.09 4.79 -4.52
C VAL A 395 24.17 5.79 -5.20
N LEU A 396 23.31 6.43 -4.41
CA LEU A 396 22.46 7.51 -4.90
C LEU A 396 23.31 8.72 -5.30
N LYS A 397 22.92 9.39 -6.39
CA LYS A 397 23.55 10.64 -6.85
C LYS A 397 23.16 11.84 -6.00
N HIS A 398 21.93 11.85 -5.48
CA HIS A 398 21.36 12.95 -4.72
C HIS A 398 20.66 12.42 -3.47
N PRO A 399 21.37 11.77 -2.53
CA PRO A 399 20.73 11.25 -1.34
C PRO A 399 20.27 12.36 -0.40
N ILE A 400 19.21 12.11 0.37
CA ILE A 400 18.61 13.13 1.25
C ILE A 400 19.59 13.66 2.31
N TRP A 401 20.52 12.83 2.80
CA TRP A 401 21.52 13.24 3.80
C TRP A 401 22.63 14.14 3.25
N GLU A 402 22.69 14.34 1.94
CA GLU A 402 23.55 15.33 1.28
C GLU A 402 22.77 16.59 0.85
N SER A 403 21.44 16.59 1.00
CA SER A 403 20.63 17.78 0.70
C SER A 403 20.73 18.80 1.83
N ALA A 404 21.00 20.06 1.47
CA ALA A 404 21.03 21.15 2.45
C ALA A 404 19.65 21.27 3.13
N PRO A 405 19.58 21.48 4.45
CA PRO A 405 18.30 21.68 5.12
C PRO A 405 17.58 22.87 4.48
N GLY A 406 16.37 22.64 3.95
CA GLY A 406 15.53 23.70 3.43
C GLY A 406 15.28 24.73 4.54
N LYS A 407 15.65 25.99 4.30
CA LYS A 407 15.29 27.11 5.17
C LYS A 407 13.77 27.30 5.09
N GLY A 408 13.00 26.70 6.00
CA GLY A 408 11.56 27.01 6.10
C GLY A 408 10.59 25.89 6.52
N GLY A 409 11.01 24.88 7.27
CA GLY A 409 10.03 24.07 8.00
C GLY A 409 9.46 24.88 9.17
N PRO A 410 8.14 24.86 9.45
CA PRO A 410 7.60 25.51 10.63
C PRO A 410 8.29 24.92 11.87
N ALA A 411 8.85 25.80 12.71
CA ALA A 411 9.32 25.40 14.02
C ALA A 411 8.13 24.80 14.77
N ASN A 412 8.23 23.52 15.14
CA ASN A 412 7.24 22.85 15.97
C ASN A 412 6.91 23.73 17.18
N ALA A 413 5.64 24.08 17.31
CA ALA A 413 5.00 24.59 18.52
C ALA A 413 3.77 23.72 18.79
#